data_AF-A0A831KXS2-F1
#
_entry.id   AF-A0A831KXS2-F1
#
_cell.length_a   1.000
_cell.length_b   1.000
_cell.length_c   1.000
_cell.angle_alpha   90.00
_cell.angle_beta   90.00
_cell.angle_gamma   90.00
#
_symmetry.space_group_name_H-M   'P 1'
#
loop_
_entity.id
_entity.type
_entity.pdbx_description
1 polymer ?
#
loop_
_entity_poly.entity_id
_entity_poly.type
_entity_poly.pdbx_seq_one_letter_code
_entity_poly.pdbx_strand_id
1 'polypeptide(L)'
;MVANRKDQVDNYEHNFAVLERITDALNKDEIGIDDLLEKTREALEAARRCMEILNRQRGEFRKLENEFARLIQDSESQTSKNEDGEDKAE
;
A
#
# COMPACT_ATOMS: atom_id res chain seq x y z
N MET A 1 -21.40 -8.95 -4.63
CA MET A 1 -20.41 -9.09 -3.55
C MET A 1 -20.66 -7.95 -2.58
N VAL A 2 -21.17 -8.23 -1.37
CA VAL A 2 -21.48 -7.18 -0.39
C VAL A 2 -20.19 -6.88 0.35
N ALA A 3 -19.59 -5.71 0.11
CA ALA A 3 -18.42 -5.27 0.84
C ALA A 3 -18.75 -5.25 2.34
N ASN A 4 -17.96 -5.97 3.12
CA ASN A 4 -18.14 -6.09 4.56
C ASN A 4 -17.92 -4.71 5.17
N ARG A 5 -18.87 -4.19 5.97
CA ARG A 5 -18.78 -2.82 6.53
C ARG A 5 -17.52 -2.58 7.36
N LYS A 6 -16.90 -3.66 7.85
CA LYS A 6 -15.63 -3.63 8.58
C LYS A 6 -14.44 -3.25 7.68
N ASP A 7 -14.44 -3.71 6.43
CA ASP A 7 -13.37 -3.41 5.47
C ASP A 7 -13.43 -1.95 4.97
N GLN A 8 -14.58 -1.29 5.05
CA GLN A 8 -14.72 0.11 4.62
C GLN A 8 -14.04 1.11 5.57
N VAL A 9 -14.04 0.85 6.88
CA VAL A 9 -13.39 1.72 7.87
C VAL A 9 -11.86 1.54 7.86
N ASP A 10 -11.40 0.35 7.46
CA ASP A 10 -9.98 -0.01 7.38
C ASP A 10 -9.36 0.27 6.00
N ASN A 11 -10.09 0.95 5.10
CA ASN A 11 -9.58 1.29 3.78
C ASN A 11 -8.85 2.64 3.76
N TYR A 12 -7.80 2.76 2.93
CA TYR A 12 -6.93 3.95 2.88
C TYR A 12 -7.73 5.20 2.51
N GLU A 13 -8.57 5.13 1.48
CA GLU A 13 -9.34 6.28 0.97
C GLU A 13 -10.30 6.83 2.03
N HIS A 14 -10.87 5.96 2.86
CA HIS A 14 -11.76 6.39 3.94
C HIS A 14 -10.99 7.17 5.00
N ASN A 15 -9.86 6.64 5.46
CA ASN A 15 -9.03 7.30 6.47
C ASN A 15 -8.41 8.60 5.93
N PHE A 16 -8.03 8.63 4.66
CA PHE A 16 -7.55 9.84 4.00
C PHE A 16 -8.64 10.92 3.89
N ALA A 17 -9.88 10.54 3.53
CA ALA A 17 -10.99 11.48 3.48
C ALA A 17 -11.33 12.10 4.85
N VAL A 18 -11.10 11.37 5.95
CA VAL A 18 -11.23 11.93 7.32
C VAL A 18 -10.16 13.01 7.54
N LEU A 19 -8.92 12.77 7.13
CA LEU A 19 -7.85 13.78 7.22
C LEU A 19 -8.20 15.03 6.40
N GLU A 20 -8.62 14.87 5.15
CA GLU A 20 -9.00 15.98 4.29
C GLU A 20 -10.12 16.82 4.90
N ARG A 21 -11.17 16.17 5.41
CA ARG A 21 -12.29 16.88 6.06
C ARG A 21 -11.84 17.67 7.27
N ILE A 22 -10.98 17.10 8.12
CA ILE A 22 -10.49 17.80 9.33
C ILE A 22 -9.58 18.96 8.94
N THR A 23 -8.70 18.77 7.96
CA THR A 23 -7.84 19.84 7.44
C THR A 23 -8.67 20.98 6.83
N ASP A 24 -9.71 20.66 6.05
CA ASP A 24 -10.61 21.66 5.48
C ASP A 24 -11.37 22.44 6.55
N ALA A 25 -11.86 21.75 7.59
CA ALA A 25 -12.55 22.40 8.69
C ALA A 25 -11.61 23.29 9.52
N LEU A 26 -10.35 22.89 9.72
CA LEU A 26 -9.32 23.74 10.33
C LEU A 26 -9.05 25.00 9.49
N ASN A 27 -8.89 24.83 8.17
CA ASN A 27 -8.60 25.94 7.25
C ASN A 27 -9.75 26.96 7.13
N LYS A 28 -10.98 26.54 7.43
CA LYS A 28 -12.18 27.38 7.42
C LYS A 28 -12.52 27.94 8.81
N ASP A 29 -11.68 27.71 9.81
CA ASP A 29 -11.94 28.04 11.22
C ASP A 29 -13.29 27.49 11.75
N GLU A 30 -13.73 26.34 11.20
CA GLU A 30 -14.98 25.66 11.59
C GLU A 30 -14.81 24.81 12.84
N ILE A 31 -13.57 24.58 13.29
CA ILE A 31 -13.24 23.82 14.49
C ILE A 31 -12.97 24.80 15.65
N GLY A 32 -13.88 24.81 16.62
CA GLY A 32 -13.68 25.55 17.87
C GLY A 32 -12.54 24.96 18.72
N ILE A 33 -11.98 25.78 19.62
CA ILE A 33 -10.91 25.34 20.55
C ILE A 33 -11.32 24.12 21.38
N ASP A 34 -12.59 24.03 21.76
CA ASP A 34 -13.12 22.92 22.56
C ASP A 34 -13.12 21.60 21.79
N ASP A 35 -13.34 21.65 20.46
CA ASP A 35 -13.38 20.49 19.57
C ASP A 35 -11.99 20.15 18.98
N LEU A 36 -11.02 21.08 19.08
CA LEU A 36 -9.70 20.95 18.46
C LEU A 36 -8.95 19.71 18.94
N LEU A 37 -9.01 19.41 20.23
CA LEU A 37 -8.35 18.24 20.81
C LEU A 37 -8.95 16.93 20.29
N GLU A 38 -10.28 16.86 20.16
CA GLU A 38 -10.96 15.68 19.66
C GLU A 38 -10.66 15.47 18.17
N LYS A 39 -10.76 16.52 17.36
CA LYS A 39 -10.46 16.47 15.93
C LYS A 39 -9.00 16.15 15.64
N THR A 40 -8.08 16.64 16.46
CA THR A 40 -6.66 16.27 16.35
C THR A 40 -6.43 14.79 16.66
N ARG A 41 -7.14 14.21 17.65
CA ARG A 41 -7.06 12.77 17.94
C ARG A 41 -7.63 11.92 16.81
N GLU A 42 -8.78 12.31 16.28
CA GLU A 42 -9.41 11.67 15.12
C GLU A 42 -8.47 11.67 13.91
N ALA A 43 -7.85 12.82 13.61
CA ALA A 43 -6.86 12.93 12.55
C ALA A 43 -5.62 12.07 12.81
N LEU A 44 -5.10 12.05 14.04
CA LEU A 44 -3.94 11.23 14.37
C LEU A 44 -4.21 9.73 14.17
N GLU A 45 -5.40 9.26 14.54
CA GLU A 45 -5.79 7.87 14.36
C GLU A 45 -5.93 7.51 12.87
N ALA A 46 -6.61 8.36 12.09
CA ALA A 46 -6.74 8.19 10.65
C ALA A 46 -5.36 8.16 9.95
N ALA A 47 -4.45 9.07 10.32
CA ALA A 47 -3.09 9.12 9.80
C ALA A 47 -2.28 7.85 10.12
N ARG A 48 -2.42 7.30 11.35
CA ARG A 48 -1.77 6.03 11.72
C ARG A 48 -2.26 4.88 10.85
N ARG A 49 -3.56 4.77 10.63
CA ARG A 49 -4.15 3.74 9.77
C ARG A 49 -3.67 3.88 8.32
N CYS A 50 -3.64 5.08 7.78
CA CYS A 50 -3.05 5.35 6.46
C CYS A 50 -1.60 4.86 6.37
N MET A 51 -0.77 5.16 7.38
CA MET A 51 0.63 4.71 7.41
C MET A 51 0.76 3.19 7.53
N GLU A 52 -0.08 2.52 8.31
CA GLU A 52 -0.09 1.06 8.42
C GLU A 52 -0.42 0.39 7.08
N ILE A 53 -1.43 0.90 6.37
CA ILE A 53 -1.81 0.39 5.04
C ILE A 53 -0.67 0.58 4.04
N LEU A 54 -0.08 1.78 3.98
CA LEU A 54 1.04 2.06 3.07
C LEU A 54 2.26 1.18 3.39
N ASN A 55 2.56 0.95 4.66
CA ASN A 55 3.65 0.06 5.06
C ASN A 55 3.40 -1.39 4.66
N ARG A 56 2.16 -1.87 4.79
CA ARG A 56 1.76 -3.19 4.32
C ARG A 56 1.90 -3.32 2.82
N GLN A 57 1.38 -2.36 2.05
CA GLN A 57 1.50 -2.33 0.59
C GLN A 57 2.97 -2.31 0.16
N ARG A 58 3.83 -1.51 0.81
CA ARG A 58 5.27 -1.50 0.55
C ARG A 58 5.91 -2.88 0.77
N GLY A 59 5.48 -3.61 1.80
CA GLY A 59 5.92 -4.98 2.04
C GLY A 59 5.47 -5.95 0.95
N GLU A 60 4.25 -5.80 0.46
CA GLU A 60 3.71 -6.59 -0.65
C GLU A 60 4.44 -6.30 -1.97
N PHE A 61 4.73 -5.03 -2.28
CA PHE A 61 5.54 -4.65 -3.45
C PHE A 61 6.94 -5.26 -3.41
N ARG A 62 7.63 -5.22 -2.27
CA ARG A 62 8.95 -5.85 -2.14
C ARG A 62 8.92 -7.36 -2.37
N LYS A 63 7.84 -8.04 -1.96
CA LYS A 63 7.68 -9.47 -2.26
C LYS A 63 7.51 -9.69 -3.76
N LEU A 64 6.68 -8.85 -4.41
CA LEU A 64 6.46 -8.90 -5.84
C LEU A 64 7.76 -8.64 -6.63
N GLU A 65 8.56 -7.65 -6.21
CA GLU A 65 9.88 -7.36 -6.80
C GLU A 65 10.81 -8.58 -6.72
N ASN A 66 10.84 -9.27 -5.56
CA ASN A 66 11.65 -10.48 -5.38
C ASN A 66 11.14 -11.65 -6.23
N GLU A 67 9.82 -11.81 -6.35
CA GLU A 67 9.21 -12.83 -7.21
C GLU A 67 9.54 -12.56 -8.68
N PHE A 68 9.47 -11.30 -9.12
CA PHE A 68 9.82 -10.90 -10.48
C PHE A 68 11.31 -11.10 -10.77
N ALA A 69 12.19 -10.75 -9.84
CA ALA A 69 13.62 -10.97 -9.97
C ALA A 69 13.98 -12.47 -10.09
N ARG A 70 13.31 -13.33 -9.31
CA ARG A 70 13.48 -14.79 -9.42
C ARG A 70 13.00 -15.32 -10.76
N LEU A 71 11.85 -14.86 -11.25
CA LEU A 71 11.33 -15.27 -12.56
C LEU A 71 12.28 -14.90 -13.71
N ILE A 72 12.89 -13.71 -13.67
CA ILE A 72 13.90 -13.30 -14.64
C ILE A 72 15.13 -14.22 -14.56
N GLN A 73 15.66 -14.45 -13.36
CA GLN A 73 16.84 -15.31 -13.17
C GLN A 73 16.59 -16.76 -13.62
N ASP A 74 15.41 -17.31 -13.33
CA ASP A 74 15.02 -18.65 -13.75
C ASP A 74 14.86 -18.72 -15.28
N SER A 75 14.32 -17.67 -15.91
CA SER A 75 14.20 -17.55 -17.37
C SER A 75 15.58 -17.47 -18.06
N GLU A 76 16.51 -16.69 -17.52
CA GLU A 76 17.89 -16.60 -18.03
C GLU A 76 18.62 -17.94 -17.87
N SER A 77 18.44 -18.61 -16.73
CA SER A 77 19.02 -19.93 -16.44
C SER A 77 18.48 -21.06 -17.33
N GLN A 78 17.25 -20.95 -17.85
CA GLN A 78 16.70 -21.88 -18.84
C GLN A 78 17.23 -21.61 -20.25
N THR A 79 17.54 -20.35 -20.58
CA THR A 79 18.05 -19.97 -21.90
C THR A 79 19.49 -20.47 -22.10
N SER A 80 20.35 -20.35 -21.09
CA SER A 80 21.74 -20.87 -21.15
C SER A 80 21.84 -22.40 -21.19
N LYS A 81 20.82 -23.14 -20.76
CA LYS A 81 20.83 -24.62 -20.80
C LYS A 81 20.48 -25.21 -22.17
N ASN A 82 19.86 -24.43 -23.05
CA ASN A 82 19.48 -24.90 -24.38
C ASN A 82 20.59 -24.68 -25.43
N GLU A 83 21.59 -23.82 -25.17
CA GLU A 83 22.66 -23.53 -26.15
C GLU A 83 23.87 -24.49 -26.06
N ASP A 84 24.07 -25.21 -24.95
CA ASP A 84 25.19 -26.16 -24.79
C ASP A 84 24.86 -27.61 -25.22
N GLY A 85 23.70 -27.82 -25.86
CA GLY A 85 23.21 -29.15 -26.26
C GLY A 85 23.43 -29.53 -27.73
N GLU A 86 23.91 -28.62 -28.57
CA GLU A 86 23.94 -28.80 -30.03
C GLU A 86 25.37 -28.68 -30.60
N ASP A 87 26.32 -29.43 -30.04
CA ASP A 87 27.63 -29.58 -30.71
C ASP A 87 28.33 -30.91 -30.37
N LYS A 88 27.64 -32.03 -30.63
CA LYS A 88 28.26 -33.35 -30.84
C LYS A 88 27.40 -34.22 -31.75
N ALA A 89 27.55 -34.08 -33.07
CA ALA A 89 27.52 -35.17 -34.03
C ALA A 89 27.69 -34.63 -35.46
N GLU A 90 28.92 -34.62 -35.97
CA GLU A 90 29.40 -35.43 -37.13
C GLU A 90 30.79 -34.97 -37.59
#